data_AF-A0A1Y2MKP0-F1
#
_entry.id   AF-A0A1Y2MKP0-F1
#
_cell.length_a   1.000
_cell.length_b   1.000
_cell.length_c   1.000
_cell.angle_alpha   90.00
_cell.angle_beta   90.00
_cell.angle_gamma   90.00
#
_symmetry.space_group_name_H-M   'P 1'
#
loop_
_entity.id
_entity.type
_entity.pdbx_description
1 polymer ?
#
loop_
_entity_poly.entity_id
_entity_poly.type
_entity_poly.pdbx_seq_one_letter_code
_entity_poly.pdbx_strand_id
1 'polypeptide(L)'
;MHVVDHEPHHWFLLDDDGLLHLDVHCNHGPVGYSVLVALDDTETRDLCEQGRDYLHRLADAIQDSAPLARGSRSPYRERDLTATHRQRVSDAVEAWRAVRPRYEH
;
A
#
# COMPACT_ATOMS: atom_id res chain seq x y z
N MET A 1 7.69 -11.51 0.35
CA MET A 1 6.67 -10.51 0.03
C MET A 1 5.72 -11.08 -1.01
N HIS A 2 4.42 -11.10 -0.72
CA HIS A 2 3.38 -11.54 -1.66
C HIS A 2 2.11 -10.71 -1.49
N VAL A 3 1.36 -10.51 -2.56
CA VAL A 3 0.11 -9.74 -2.52
C VAL A 3 -1.00 -10.59 -1.88
N VAL A 4 -1.55 -10.10 -0.78
CA VAL A 4 -2.64 -10.73 -0.03
C VAL A 4 -3.98 -10.19 -0.51
N ASP A 5 -4.08 -8.88 -0.72
CA ASP A 5 -5.30 -8.22 -1.17
C ASP A 5 -4.96 -6.96 -1.98
N HIS A 6 -5.92 -6.45 -2.74
CA HIS A 6 -5.72 -5.20 -3.47
C HIS A 6 -7.05 -4.52 -3.80
N GLU A 7 -6.99 -3.21 -3.99
CA GLU A 7 -8.04 -2.42 -4.61
C GLU A 7 -7.48 -1.79 -5.89
N PRO A 8 -8.12 -1.99 -7.06
CA PRO A 8 -7.63 -1.48 -8.32
C PRO A 8 -7.40 0.03 -8.27
N HIS A 9 -6.20 0.44 -8.67
CA HIS A 9 -5.78 1.85 -8.71
C HIS A 9 -5.71 2.57 -7.36
N HIS A 10 -5.88 1.86 -6.23
CA HIS A 10 -5.89 2.49 -4.91
C HIS A 10 -4.78 1.96 -4.00
N TRP A 11 -4.77 0.66 -3.70
CA TRP A 11 -3.75 0.08 -2.81
C TRP A 11 -3.51 -1.41 -3.06
N PHE A 12 -2.34 -1.89 -2.66
CA PHE A 12 -2.00 -3.30 -2.57
C PHE A 12 -1.60 -3.64 -1.12
N LEU A 13 -2.20 -4.69 -0.57
CA LEU A 13 -1.80 -5.28 0.69
C LEU A 13 -0.82 -6.41 0.42
N LEU A 14 0.36 -6.32 1.00
CA LEU A 14 1.42 -7.31 0.87
C LEU A 14 1.75 -7.91 2.23
N ASP A 15 2.07 -9.20 2.25
CA ASP A 15 2.66 -9.87 3.42
C ASP A 15 4.12 -10.19 3.14
N ASP A 16 5.00 -9.76 4.04
CA ASP A 16 6.41 -10.13 4.07
C ASP A 16 6.73 -10.82 5.39
N ASP A 17 6.68 -12.16 5.39
CA ASP A 17 7.06 -13.00 6.54
C ASP A 17 6.18 -12.75 7.78
N GLY A 18 4.87 -12.53 7.58
CA GLY A 18 3.92 -12.20 8.66
C GLY A 18 3.84 -10.70 8.99
N LEU A 19 4.67 -9.86 8.36
CA LEU A 19 4.55 -8.41 8.45
C LEU A 19 3.71 -7.89 7.28
N LEU A 20 2.57 -7.30 7.60
CA LEU A 20 1.70 -6.70 6.60
C LEU A 20 2.22 -5.31 6.19
N HIS A 21 2.22 -5.07 4.88
CA HIS A 21 2.63 -3.82 4.26
C HIS A 21 1.51 -3.33 3.36
N LEU A 22 1.22 -2.04 3.43
CA LEU A 22 0.24 -1.39 2.57
C LEU A 22 0.96 -0.49 1.58
N ASP A 23 0.89 -0.82 0.29
CA ASP A 23 1.34 0.02 -0.81
C ASP A 23 0.17 0.86 -1.33
N VAL A 24 0.19 2.16 -1.06
CA VAL A 24 -0.88 3.10 -1.44
C VAL A 24 -0.46 3.86 -2.68
N HIS A 25 -1.25 3.74 -3.75
CA HIS A 25 -1.09 4.49 -4.97
C HIS A 25 -1.77 5.86 -4.84
N CYS A 26 -0.98 6.89 -4.56
CA CYS A 26 -1.46 8.26 -4.47
C CYS A 26 -1.42 8.93 -5.83
N ASN A 27 -2.51 9.55 -6.26
CA ASN A 27 -2.57 10.29 -7.52
C ASN A 27 -2.98 11.75 -7.32
N HIS A 28 -2.00 12.65 -7.22
CA HIS A 28 -2.22 14.10 -7.04
C HIS A 28 -2.00 14.91 -8.33
N GLY A 29 -2.29 14.32 -9.49
CA GLY A 29 -2.15 14.98 -10.79
C GLY A 29 -1.73 14.01 -11.91
N PRO A 30 -0.90 14.45 -12.89
CA PRO A 30 -0.45 13.58 -13.99
C PRO A 30 0.65 12.58 -13.59
N VAL A 31 1.21 12.71 -12.39
CA VAL A 31 2.27 11.83 -11.88
C VAL A 31 1.75 11.17 -10.60
N GLY A 32 1.43 9.89 -10.70
CA GLY A 32 1.14 9.04 -9.53
C GLY A 32 2.42 8.60 -8.84
N TYR A 33 2.35 8.45 -7.52
CA TYR A 33 3.42 7.87 -6.72
C TYR A 33 2.84 6.82 -5.77
N SER A 34 3.65 5.83 -5.41
CA SER A 34 3.28 4.84 -4.40
C SER A 34 3.96 5.17 -3.07
N VAL A 35 3.29 4.86 -1.98
CA VAL A 35 3.81 4.95 -0.61
C VAL A 35 3.59 3.61 0.06
N LEU A 36 4.68 2.94 0.42
CA LEU A 36 4.68 1.68 1.12
C LEU A 36 4.90 1.93 2.60
N VAL A 37 3.94 1.52 3.42
CA VAL A 37 4.04 1.56 4.88
C VAL A 37 3.88 0.16 5.47
N ALA A 38 4.70 -0.18 6.47
CA ALA A 38 4.48 -1.39 7.26
C ALA A 38 3.38 -1.12 8.30
N LEU A 39 2.40 -2.01 8.38
CA LEU A 39 1.33 -1.96 9.37
C LEU A 39 1.89 -2.35 10.75
N ASP A 40 1.59 -1.57 11.77
CA ASP A 40 1.91 -1.93 13.15
C ASP A 40 0.86 -2.87 13.77
N ASP A 41 1.14 -3.36 14.98
CA ASP A 41 0.25 -4.25 15.73
C ASP A 41 -1.17 -3.67 15.92
N THR A 42 -1.30 -2.36 16.05
CA THR A 42 -2.61 -1.68 16.22
C THR A 42 -3.35 -1.70 14.90
N GLU A 43 -2.68 -1.26 13.82
CA GLU A 43 -3.25 -1.20 12.48
C GLU A 43 -3.63 -2.60 11.97
N THR A 44 -2.86 -3.62 12.34
CA THR A 44 -3.15 -5.04 12.03
C THR A 44 -4.37 -5.56 12.79
N ARG A 45 -4.54 -5.15 14.07
CA ARG A 45 -5.76 -5.49 14.83
C ARG A 45 -6.98 -4.79 14.25
N ASP A 46 -6.87 -3.50 13.96
CA ASP A 46 -7.94 -2.73 13.34
C ASP A 46 -8.34 -3.32 11.98
N LEU A 47 -7.38 -3.76 11.17
CA LEU A 47 -7.62 -4.49 9.94
C LEU A 47 -8.37 -5.81 10.19
N CYS A 48 -8.02 -6.55 11.24
CA CYS A 48 -8.71 -7.80 11.58
C CYS A 48 -10.16 -7.56 12.01
N GLU A 49 -10.43 -6.46 12.72
CA GLU A 49 -11.77 -6.11 13.21
C GLU A 49 -12.65 -5.45 12.15
N GLN A 50 -12.08 -4.59 11.32
CA GLN A 50 -12.80 -3.72 10.38
C GLN A 50 -12.61 -4.11 8.92
N GLY A 51 -11.65 -4.99 8.62
CA GLY A 51 -11.38 -5.49 7.28
C GLY A 51 -10.94 -4.42 6.30
N ARG A 52 -11.40 -4.55 5.06
CA ARG A 52 -11.03 -3.67 3.94
C ARG A 52 -11.43 -2.20 4.15
N ASP A 53 -12.46 -1.92 4.94
CA ASP A 53 -12.89 -0.55 5.24
C ASP A 53 -11.84 0.23 6.04
N TYR A 54 -11.01 -0.46 6.81
CA TYR A 54 -9.86 0.15 7.46
C TYR A 54 -8.76 0.51 6.45
N LEU A 55 -8.42 -0.41 5.54
CA LEU A 55 -7.42 -0.16 4.49
C LEU A 55 -7.82 1.02 3.60
N HIS A 56 -9.11 1.14 3.26
CA HIS A 56 -9.60 2.30 2.52
C HIS A 56 -9.35 3.61 3.25
N ARG A 57 -9.74 3.69 4.53
CA ARG A 57 -9.52 4.90 5.32
C ARG A 57 -8.03 5.21 5.52
N LEU A 58 -7.20 4.18 5.72
CA LEU A 58 -5.76 4.37 5.86
C LEU A 58 -5.13 4.85 4.54
N ALA A 59 -5.52 4.26 3.42
CA ALA A 59 -5.09 4.70 2.09
C ALA A 59 -5.54 6.14 1.80
N ASP A 60 -6.78 6.50 2.12
CA ASP A 60 -7.29 7.87 1.98
C ASP A 60 -6.51 8.84 2.88
N ALA A 61 -6.21 8.47 4.12
CA ALA A 61 -5.42 9.29 5.03
C ALA A 61 -3.99 9.52 4.52
N ILE A 62 -3.36 8.48 3.96
CA ILE A 62 -2.02 8.57 3.34
C ILE A 62 -2.08 9.45 2.09
N GLN A 63 -3.09 9.26 1.25
CA GLN A 63 -3.31 10.07 0.05
C GLN A 63 -3.52 11.54 0.42
N ASP A 64 -4.44 11.86 1.32
CA ASP A 64 -4.73 13.24 1.77
C ASP A 64 -3.51 13.92 2.41
N SER A 65 -2.74 13.17 3.20
CA SER A 65 -1.55 13.68 3.88
C SER A 65 -0.37 13.99 2.93
N ALA A 66 -0.45 13.55 1.67
CA ALA A 66 0.54 13.75 0.62
C ALA A 66 2.00 13.66 1.13
N PRO A 67 2.46 12.48 1.61
CA PRO A 67 3.74 12.35 2.32
C PRO A 67 4.96 12.73 1.48
N LEU A 68 4.86 12.66 0.16
CA LEU A 68 5.92 13.08 -0.77
C LEU A 68 5.81 14.56 -1.22
N ALA A 69 4.80 15.31 -0.75
CA ALA A 69 4.71 16.74 -1.03
C ALA A 69 5.84 17.52 -0.32
N ARG A 70 6.40 18.53 -1.00
CA ARG A 70 7.46 19.38 -0.45
C ARG A 70 6.97 20.08 0.83
N GLY A 71 7.63 19.79 1.95
CA GLY A 71 7.29 20.36 3.26
C GLY A 71 6.26 19.56 4.06
N SER A 72 5.81 18.40 3.57
CA SER A 72 4.90 17.54 4.31
C SER A 72 5.54 17.05 5.61
N ARG A 73 4.79 17.20 6.72
CA ARG A 73 5.07 16.63 8.06
C ARG A 73 4.28 15.35 8.29
N SER A 74 3.85 14.69 7.21
CA SER A 74 3.06 13.47 7.31
C SER A 74 3.83 12.41 8.11
N PRO A 75 3.20 11.79 9.12
CA PRO A 75 3.83 10.72 9.91
C PRO A 75 4.21 9.51 9.04
N TYR A 76 3.56 9.37 7.87
CA TYR A 76 3.85 8.31 6.92
C TYR A 76 5.14 8.51 6.13
N ARG A 77 5.72 9.73 6.13
CA ARG A 77 6.98 9.99 5.43
C ARG A 77 8.17 9.32 6.11
N GLU A 78 8.19 9.26 7.44
CA GLU A 78 9.25 8.57 8.20
C GLU A 78 9.07 7.04 8.16
N ARG A 79 7.85 6.58 7.91
CA ARG A 79 7.49 5.17 7.75
C ARG A 79 7.53 4.69 6.29
N ASP A 80 7.89 5.57 5.36
CA ASP A 80 7.93 5.24 3.93
C ASP A 80 9.07 4.26 3.64
N LEU A 81 8.70 3.04 3.29
CA LEU A 81 9.61 1.96 2.91
C LEU A 81 9.75 1.84 1.39
N THR A 82 9.05 2.68 0.62
CA THR A 82 9.03 2.62 -0.86
C THR A 82 10.44 2.61 -1.41
N ALA A 83 11.31 3.54 -0.99
CA ALA A 83 12.67 3.65 -1.52
C ALA A 83 13.48 2.35 -1.39
N THR A 84 13.27 1.59 -0.31
CA THR A 84 14.03 0.37 -0.01
C THR A 84 13.35 -0.89 -0.56
N HIS A 85 12.02 -0.92 -0.60
CA HIS A 85 11.24 -2.13 -0.90
C HIS A 85 10.51 -2.11 -2.24
N ARG A 86 10.55 -0.99 -2.98
CA ARG A 86 9.86 -0.85 -4.28
C ARG A 86 10.11 -2.01 -5.22
N GLN A 87 11.35 -2.48 -5.34
CA GLN A 87 11.65 -3.60 -6.24
C GLN A 87 10.97 -4.90 -5.80
N ARG A 88 10.91 -5.16 -4.48
CA ARG A 88 10.25 -6.35 -3.92
C ARG A 88 8.74 -6.27 -4.09
N VAL A 89 8.15 -5.07 -3.93
CA VAL A 89 6.72 -4.83 -4.20
C VAL A 89 6.40 -5.04 -5.67
N SER A 90 7.17 -4.46 -6.59
CA SER A 90 6.98 -4.66 -8.03
C SER A 90 7.04 -6.13 -8.40
N ASP A 91 8.07 -6.85 -7.93
CA ASP A 91 8.24 -8.29 -8.19
C ASP A 91 7.06 -9.10 -7.65
N ALA A 92 6.60 -8.80 -6.43
CA ALA A 92 5.43 -9.45 -5.84
C ALA A 92 4.13 -9.18 -6.61
N VAL A 93 3.92 -7.95 -7.08
CA VAL A 93 2.75 -7.56 -7.88
C VAL A 93 2.81 -8.22 -9.27
N GLU A 94 3.99 -8.27 -9.90
CA GLU A 94 4.19 -8.94 -11.19
C GLU A 94 3.95 -10.45 -11.07
N ALA A 95 4.51 -11.10 -10.05
CA ALA A 95 4.27 -12.51 -9.76
C ALA A 95 2.78 -12.79 -9.51
N TRP A 96 2.11 -11.94 -8.72
CA TRP A 96 0.67 -12.05 -8.45
C TRP A 96 -0.18 -11.89 -9.73
N ARG A 97 0.19 -10.97 -10.62
CA ARG A 97 -0.47 -10.78 -11.93
C ARG A 97 -0.24 -11.96 -12.87
N ALA A 98 0.91 -12.62 -12.78
CA ALA A 98 1.25 -13.77 -13.63
C ALA A 98 0.47 -15.03 -13.24
N VAL A 99 0.17 -15.23 -11.94
CA VAL A 99 -0.54 -16.41 -11.45
C VAL A 99 -2.07 -16.29 -11.52
N ARG A 100 -2.63 -15.07 -11.65
CA ARG A 100 -4.06 -14.89 -11.89
C ARG A 100 -4.31 -14.79 -13.41
N PRO A 101 -5.07 -15.73 -14.02
CA PRO A 101 -5.52 -15.51 -15.39
C PRO A 101 -6.33 -14.21 -15.41
N ARG A 102 -6.00 -13.33 -16.37
CA ARG A 102 -6.75 -12.11 -16.65
C ARG A 102 -8.22 -12.49 -16.78
N TYR A 103 -9.04 -12.18 -15.77
CA TYR A 103 -10.47 -12.12 -15.98
C TYR A 103 -10.73 -10.81 -16.70
N GLU A 104 -10.63 -10.89 -18.02
CA GLU A 104 -11.22 -9.95 -18.96
C GLU A 104 -12.73 -9.88 -18.68
N HIS A 105 -13.24 -8.68 -18.48
CA HIS A 105 -14.67 -8.38 -18.57
C HIS A 105 -14.85 -7.05 -19.30
#